data_AF-A0A9P8UV85-F1
#
_entry.id   AF-A0A9P8UV85-F1
#
_cell.length_a   1.000
_cell.length_b   1.000
_cell.length_c   1.000
_cell.angle_alpha   90.00
_cell.angle_beta   90.00
_cell.angle_gamma   90.00
#
_symmetry.space_group_name_H-M   'P 1'
#
loop_
_entity.id
_entity.type
_entity.pdbx_description
1 polymer ?
#
loop_
_entity_poly.entity_id
_entity_poly.type
_entity_poly.pdbx_seq_one_letter_code
_entity_poly.pdbx_strand_id
1 'polypeptide(L)'
;MAEVETPTGDASDALCNYGFFGIQDASVGDRVQEKQSKGFPCLSEEGLEFLYLNFLSDQGPIKTFLPKCAVGRYREFRSDRDHIFQFRKGGESKAKVFVSLLWKPGSEVVFYGRSHLHTLASVIASNGLFEVPLAALEAAGCSEGTLLRFENGGM
;
A
#
# COMPACT_ATOMS: atom_id res chain seq x y z
N MET A 1 12.84 2.93 -19.56
CA MET A 1 11.75 2.65 -18.61
C MET A 1 10.48 3.15 -19.27
N ALA A 2 9.52 2.26 -19.54
CA ALA A 2 8.22 2.68 -20.04
C ALA A 2 7.46 3.37 -18.89
N GLU A 3 6.91 4.54 -19.17
CA GLU A 3 5.87 5.12 -18.31
C GLU A 3 4.63 4.26 -18.49
N VAL A 4 4.40 3.36 -17.53
CA VAL A 4 3.16 2.60 -17.47
C VAL A 4 2.13 3.52 -16.82
N GLU A 5 1.11 3.89 -17.60
CA GLU A 5 -0.04 4.64 -17.13
C GLU A 5 -0.61 3.96 -15.88
N THR A 6 -0.94 4.74 -14.85
CA THR A 6 -1.78 4.30 -13.74
C THR A 6 -2.98 3.53 -14.31
N PRO A 7 -3.43 2.41 -13.69
CA PRO A 7 -4.67 1.77 -14.12
C PRO A 7 -5.82 2.79 -14.13
N THR A 8 -6.15 3.34 -15.29
CA THR A 8 -7.25 4.28 -15.47
C THR A 8 -8.53 3.48 -15.65
N GLY A 9 -9.44 3.59 -14.69
CA GLY A 9 -10.69 2.84 -14.65
C GLY A 9 -11.37 2.91 -13.29
N ASP A 10 -12.42 2.12 -13.09
CA ASP A 10 -13.04 1.92 -11.78
C ASP A 10 -12.00 1.36 -10.79
N ALA A 11 -11.87 1.96 -9.60
CA ALA A 11 -10.96 1.51 -8.55
C ALA A 11 -11.20 0.03 -8.21
N SER A 12 -12.44 -0.45 -8.29
CA SER A 12 -12.78 -1.85 -8.10
C SER A 12 -12.16 -2.76 -9.14
N ASP A 13 -12.21 -2.38 -10.42
CA ASP A 13 -11.62 -3.16 -11.51
C ASP A 13 -10.09 -3.18 -11.42
N ALA A 14 -9.48 -2.04 -11.09
CA ALA A 14 -8.04 -1.94 -10.90
C ALA A 14 -7.55 -2.85 -9.76
N LEU A 15 -8.22 -2.80 -8.60
CA LEU A 15 -7.89 -3.64 -7.45
C LEU A 15 -8.11 -5.13 -7.74
N CYS A 16 -9.17 -5.51 -8.45
CA CYS A 16 -9.43 -6.91 -8.78
C CYS A 16 -8.39 -7.47 -9.76
N ASN A 17 -8.08 -6.72 -10.82
CA ASN A 17 -7.26 -7.20 -11.93
C ASN A 17 -5.76 -7.00 -11.70
N TYR A 18 -5.35 -5.89 -11.07
CA TYR A 18 -3.94 -5.52 -10.90
C TYR A 18 -3.48 -5.55 -9.44
N GLY A 19 -4.40 -5.48 -8.48
CA GLY A 19 -4.09 -5.59 -7.05
C GLY A 19 -3.74 -4.27 -6.36
N PHE A 20 -3.69 -3.17 -7.10
CA PHE A 20 -3.44 -1.83 -6.57
C PHE A 20 -4.17 -0.78 -7.42
N PHE A 21 -4.41 0.38 -6.81
CA PHE A 21 -4.97 1.57 -7.43
C PHE A 21 -4.39 2.79 -6.70
N GLY A 22 -4.08 3.87 -7.43
CA GLY A 22 -3.46 5.06 -6.86
C GLY A 22 -4.29 6.31 -7.14
N ILE A 23 -4.37 7.20 -6.16
CA ILE A 23 -5.10 8.47 -6.21
C ILE A 23 -4.14 9.58 -5.81
N GLN A 24 -4.04 10.63 -6.64
CA GLN A 24 -3.36 11.87 -6.26
C GLN A 24 -4.29 12.67 -5.35
N ASP A 25 -3.80 13.01 -4.15
CA ASP A 25 -4.55 13.82 -3.19
C ASP A 25 -3.58 14.71 -2.42
N ALA A 26 -3.52 15.98 -2.80
CA ALA A 26 -2.68 16.97 -2.16
C ALA A 26 -3.00 17.15 -0.67
N SER A 27 -4.27 17.03 -0.28
CA SER A 27 -4.67 17.17 1.12
C SER A 27 -4.16 16.00 1.97
N VAL A 28 -4.09 14.79 1.41
CA VAL A 28 -3.45 13.64 2.05
C VAL A 28 -1.95 13.87 2.13
N GLY A 29 -1.33 14.34 1.04
CA GLY A 29 0.09 14.68 0.99
C GLY A 29 0.51 15.64 2.10
N ASP A 30 -0.19 16.77 2.24
CA ASP A 30 0.07 17.77 3.28
C ASP A 30 -0.03 17.17 4.68
N ARG A 31 -1.08 16.38 4.93
CA ARG A 31 -1.28 15.69 6.22
C ARG A 31 -0.14 14.72 6.52
N VAL A 32 0.30 13.92 5.54
CA VAL A 32 1.42 12.97 5.73
C VAL A 32 2.73 13.73 5.98
N GLN A 33 2.97 14.82 5.26
CA GLN A 33 4.17 15.64 5.44
C GLN A 33 4.21 16.31 6.82
N GLU A 34 3.09 16.87 7.27
CA GLU A 34 2.97 17.43 8.62
C GLU A 34 3.22 16.35 9.67
N LYS A 35 2.59 15.17 9.51
CA LYS A 35 2.78 14.05 10.44
C LYS A 35 4.24 13.57 10.48
N GLN A 36 4.91 13.53 9.33
CA GLN A 36 6.32 13.17 9.23
C GLN A 36 7.19 14.17 10.00
N SER A 37 6.93 15.48 9.88
CA SER A 37 7.69 16.52 10.57
C SER A 37 7.67 16.38 12.10
N LYS A 38 6.63 15.73 12.63
CA LYS A 38 6.44 15.42 14.05
C LYS A 38 6.96 14.04 14.46
N GLY A 39 7.62 13.31 13.55
CA GLY A 39 8.19 11.99 13.81
C GLY A 39 7.19 10.83 13.75
N PHE A 40 6.06 10.97 13.04
CA PHE A 40 5.04 9.93 12.86
C PHE A 40 4.54 9.28 14.16
N PRO A 41 4.03 10.06 15.14
CA PRO A 41 3.48 9.46 16.34
C PRO A 41 2.21 8.65 15.99
N CYS A 42 2.29 7.32 15.98
CA CYS A 42 1.14 6.44 15.74
C CYS A 42 0.35 6.15 17.01
N LEU A 43 1.01 6.19 18.18
CA LEU A 43 0.43 5.93 19.51
C LEU A 43 0.29 7.22 20.32
N SER A 44 -0.21 8.29 19.68
CA SER A 44 -0.57 9.56 20.33
C SER A 44 -1.99 9.97 19.95
N GLU A 45 -2.53 11.00 20.61
CA GLU A 45 -3.80 11.61 20.23
C GLU A 45 -3.78 12.11 18.78
N GLU A 46 -2.72 12.82 18.35
CA GLU A 46 -2.59 13.24 16.95
C GLU A 46 -2.44 12.03 16.01
N GLY A 47 -1.85 10.93 16.51
CA GLY A 47 -1.78 9.65 15.81
C GLY A 47 -3.13 9.05 15.48
N LEU A 48 -4.03 9.05 16.48
CA LEU A 48 -5.39 8.56 16.37
C LEU A 48 -6.28 9.48 15.55
N GLU A 49 -6.13 10.80 15.70
CA GLU A 49 -6.85 11.78 14.88
C GLU A 49 -6.48 11.62 13.41
N PHE A 50 -5.19 11.48 13.11
CA PHE A 50 -4.73 11.21 11.75
C PHE A 50 -5.30 9.91 11.18
N LEU A 51 -5.32 8.82 11.98
CA LEU A 51 -5.94 7.56 11.58
C LEU A 51 -7.43 7.74 11.30
N TYR A 52 -8.13 8.47 12.16
CA TYR A 52 -9.55 8.74 12.02
C TYR A 52 -9.85 9.50 10.73
N LEU A 53 -9.18 10.64 10.52
CA LEU A 53 -9.40 11.53 9.38
C LEU A 53 -9.11 10.87 8.03
N ASN A 54 -8.13 9.97 7.95
CA ASN A 54 -7.70 9.39 6.68
C ASN A 54 -8.28 7.99 6.38
N PHE A 55 -8.75 7.25 7.40
CA PHE A 55 -9.17 5.86 7.19
C PHE A 55 -10.48 5.47 7.87
N LEU A 56 -10.88 6.12 8.96
CA LEU A 56 -12.08 5.72 9.73
C LEU A 56 -13.28 6.65 9.50
N SER A 57 -13.05 7.88 9.07
CA SER A 57 -14.09 8.86 8.71
C SER A 57 -14.93 8.38 7.51
N ASP A 58 -14.28 7.73 6.54
CA ASP A 58 -14.92 7.01 5.44
C ASP A 58 -14.38 5.58 5.34
N GLN A 59 -15.24 4.62 5.69
CA GLN A 59 -14.93 3.19 5.61
C GLN A 59 -15.54 2.52 4.36
N GLY A 60 -16.11 3.29 3.43
CA GLY A 60 -16.77 2.78 2.23
C GLY A 60 -15.92 1.78 1.47
N PRO A 61 -14.70 2.14 1.02
CA PRO A 61 -13.82 1.23 0.28
C PRO A 61 -13.50 -0.04 1.07
N ILE A 62 -13.15 0.07 2.35
CA ILE A 62 -12.83 -1.08 3.21
C ILE A 62 -14.03 -2.02 3.31
N LYS A 63 -15.26 -1.49 3.52
CA LYS A 63 -16.47 -2.29 3.64
C LYS A 63 -16.88 -2.95 2.32
N THR A 64 -16.57 -2.33 1.18
CA THR A 64 -16.79 -2.92 -0.15
C THR A 64 -15.95 -4.17 -0.36
N PHE A 65 -14.64 -4.12 -0.07
CA PHE A 65 -13.74 -5.26 -0.30
C PHE A 65 -13.67 -6.26 0.86
N LEU A 66 -13.89 -5.79 2.09
CA LEU A 66 -13.86 -6.55 3.34
C LEU A 66 -15.15 -6.33 4.14
N PRO A 67 -16.30 -6.88 3.68
CA PRO A 67 -17.60 -6.67 4.34
C PRO A 67 -17.65 -7.23 5.77
N LYS A 68 -16.77 -8.18 6.09
CA LYS A 68 -16.56 -8.73 7.42
C LYS A 68 -15.09 -8.51 7.82
N CYS A 69 -14.75 -7.28 8.20
CA CYS A 69 -13.43 -6.96 8.74
C CYS A 69 -13.41 -7.24 10.25
N ALA A 70 -12.43 -8.04 10.71
CA ALA A 70 -12.27 -8.39 12.13
C ALA A 70 -11.06 -7.73 12.80
N VAL A 71 -10.06 -7.27 12.03
CA VAL A 71 -8.80 -6.72 12.56
C VAL A 71 -8.25 -5.64 11.63
N GLY A 72 -8.02 -4.44 12.17
CA GLY A 72 -7.27 -3.37 11.51
C GLY A 72 -5.87 -3.22 12.12
N ARG A 73 -4.88 -2.88 11.29
CA ARG A 73 -3.51 -2.61 11.73
C ARG A 73 -3.06 -1.29 11.14
N TYR A 74 -2.68 -0.35 11.99
CA TYR A 74 -2.15 0.96 11.60
C TYR A 74 -0.67 1.05 11.97
N ARG A 75 0.19 1.33 10.99
CA ARG A 75 1.65 1.38 11.14
C ARG A 75 2.28 2.31 10.14
N GLU A 76 3.40 2.89 10.53
CA GLU A 76 4.40 3.42 9.60
C GLU A 76 5.33 2.30 9.10
N PHE A 77 5.91 2.51 7.93
CA PHE A 77 7.03 1.72 7.42
C PHE A 77 8.03 2.67 6.76
N ARG A 78 9.29 2.22 6.67
CA ARG A 78 10.37 3.02 6.09
C ARG A 78 10.58 2.59 4.64
N SER A 79 10.92 3.57 3.81
CA SER A 79 11.35 3.32 2.44
C SER A 79 12.64 2.52 2.46
N ASP A 80 12.69 1.52 1.59
CA ASP A 80 13.89 0.75 1.32
C ASP A 80 13.86 0.37 -0.16
N ARG A 81 14.81 0.93 -0.93
CA ARG A 81 14.73 0.95 -2.41
C ARG A 81 15.22 -0.34 -3.05
N ASP A 82 16.03 -1.11 -2.34
CA ASP A 82 16.69 -2.30 -2.88
C ASP A 82 15.89 -3.57 -2.59
N HIS A 83 14.74 -3.43 -1.91
CA HIS A 83 13.94 -4.53 -1.40
C HIS A 83 12.48 -4.42 -1.84
N ILE A 84 11.85 -5.58 -2.04
CA ILE A 84 10.45 -5.68 -2.44
C ILE A 84 9.66 -6.25 -1.27
N PHE A 85 8.55 -5.60 -0.94
CA PHE A 85 7.78 -5.94 0.25
C PHE A 85 6.36 -6.40 -0.08
N GLN A 86 5.81 -7.21 0.82
CA GLN A 86 4.40 -7.52 0.91
C GLN A 86 3.88 -7.26 2.34
N PHE A 87 2.61 -6.90 2.44
CA PHE A 87 1.98 -6.47 3.70
C PHE A 87 1.45 -7.61 4.56
N ARG A 88 1.50 -8.84 4.06
CA ARG A 88 1.09 -10.05 4.78
C ARG A 88 2.21 -11.08 4.79
N LYS A 89 2.20 -11.93 5.81
CA LYS A 89 3.03 -13.13 5.81
C LYS A 89 2.56 -13.99 4.63
N GLY A 90 3.44 -14.18 3.64
CA GLY A 90 3.18 -14.97 2.45
C GLY A 90 2.75 -16.41 2.77
N GLY A 91 2.46 -17.19 1.73
CA GLY A 91 1.92 -18.54 1.89
C GLY A 91 0.39 -18.62 1.81
N GLU A 92 -0.13 -19.84 1.80
CA GLU A 92 -1.57 -20.09 1.62
C GLU A 92 -2.40 -19.48 2.75
N SER A 93 -3.44 -18.73 2.39
CA SER A 93 -4.34 -18.13 3.36
C SER A 93 -5.70 -17.85 2.76
N LYS A 94 -6.74 -18.11 3.55
CA LYS A 94 -8.12 -17.73 3.23
C LYS A 94 -8.43 -16.27 3.62
N ALA A 95 -7.50 -15.60 4.30
CA ALA A 95 -7.70 -14.22 4.74
C ALA A 95 -7.38 -13.25 3.60
N LYS A 96 -8.37 -12.42 3.25
CA LYS A 96 -8.19 -11.26 2.37
C LYS A 96 -7.60 -10.11 3.17
N VAL A 97 -6.67 -9.37 2.55
CA VAL A 97 -6.04 -8.19 3.13
C VAL A 97 -6.35 -7.02 2.20
N PHE A 98 -6.85 -5.94 2.77
CA PHE A 98 -6.99 -4.66 2.10
C PHE A 98 -6.00 -3.71 2.76
N VAL A 99 -5.18 -3.04 1.96
CA VAL A 99 -4.16 -2.11 2.43
C VAL A 99 -4.46 -0.76 1.83
N SER A 100 -4.55 0.26 2.66
CA SER A 100 -4.58 1.65 2.24
C SER A 100 -3.28 2.30 2.71
N LEU A 101 -2.55 2.89 1.78
CA LEU A 101 -1.25 3.53 2.00
C LEU A 101 -1.44 5.03 1.82
N LEU A 102 -0.67 5.84 2.54
CA LEU A 102 -0.69 7.29 2.35
C LEU A 102 0.73 7.75 2.06
N TRP A 103 0.85 8.59 1.04
CA TRP A 103 2.11 9.03 0.48
C TRP A 103 2.25 10.54 0.65
N LYS A 104 3.42 10.96 1.11
CA LYS A 104 3.79 12.38 1.14
C LYS A 104 4.11 12.89 -0.29
N PRO A 105 4.17 14.21 -0.51
CA PRO A 105 4.66 14.77 -1.75
C PRO A 105 6.05 14.26 -2.15
N GLY A 106 6.20 14.01 -3.46
CA GLY A 106 7.40 13.47 -4.08
C GLY A 106 7.68 11.99 -3.77
N SER A 107 6.69 11.21 -3.33
CA SER A 107 6.87 9.77 -3.14
C SER A 107 6.83 9.03 -4.47
N GLU A 108 7.66 7.99 -4.59
CA GLU A 108 7.71 7.09 -5.74
C GLU A 108 7.62 5.66 -5.25
N VAL A 109 6.76 4.86 -5.87
CA VAL A 109 6.46 3.49 -5.43
C VAL A 109 6.31 2.58 -6.63
N VAL A 110 6.93 1.40 -6.57
CA VAL A 110 6.76 0.37 -7.59
C VAL A 110 5.82 -0.71 -7.07
N PHE A 111 4.71 -0.93 -7.78
CA PHE A 111 3.79 -2.02 -7.51
C PHE A 111 3.95 -3.12 -8.56
N TYR A 112 3.97 -4.37 -8.11
CA TYR A 112 4.04 -5.54 -8.99
C TYR A 112 2.62 -6.04 -9.22
N GLY A 113 2.06 -5.70 -10.39
CA GLY A 113 0.68 -6.04 -10.74
C GLY A 113 0.41 -7.53 -10.71
N ARG A 114 -0.82 -7.92 -10.35
CA ARG A 114 -1.28 -9.32 -10.28
C ARG A 114 -0.57 -10.19 -9.23
N SER A 115 0.44 -9.69 -8.53
CA SER A 115 1.17 -10.43 -7.48
C SER A 115 0.25 -10.93 -6.35
N HIS A 116 -0.86 -10.25 -6.09
CA HIS A 116 -1.89 -10.65 -5.12
C HIS A 116 -2.62 -11.96 -5.49
N LEU A 117 -2.53 -12.41 -6.75
CA LEU A 117 -3.09 -13.68 -7.23
C LEU A 117 -2.18 -14.88 -6.97
N HIS A 118 -0.96 -14.65 -6.46
CA HIS A 118 0.04 -15.68 -6.26
C HIS A 118 0.40 -15.86 -4.78
N THR A 119 0.71 -17.10 -4.42
CA THR A 119 1.26 -17.43 -3.11
C THR A 119 2.77 -17.22 -3.12
N LEU A 120 3.22 -16.02 -2.73
CA LEU A 120 4.63 -15.67 -2.69
C LEU A 120 5.22 -15.96 -1.30
N ALA A 121 6.33 -16.71 -1.25
CA ALA A 121 7.08 -16.92 -0.01
C ALA A 121 7.78 -15.62 0.42
N SER A 122 7.92 -15.42 1.74
CA SER A 122 8.56 -14.22 2.26
C SER A 122 9.25 -14.43 3.60
N VAL A 123 10.22 -13.56 3.87
CA VAL A 123 10.91 -13.45 5.16
C VAL A 123 10.53 -12.15 5.87
N ILE A 124 10.75 -12.08 7.18
CA ILE A 124 10.49 -10.85 7.94
C ILE A 124 11.57 -9.83 7.57
N ALA A 125 11.15 -8.62 7.21
CA ALA A 125 12.03 -7.51 6.88
C ALA A 125 12.30 -6.60 8.09
N SER A 126 13.41 -5.88 8.06
CA SER A 126 13.81 -4.90 9.08
C SER A 126 12.84 -3.72 9.20
N ASN A 127 12.10 -3.40 8.13
CA ASN A 127 11.07 -2.35 8.12
C ASN A 127 9.71 -2.78 8.69
N GLY A 128 9.61 -4.01 9.24
CA GLY A 128 8.39 -4.54 9.85
C GLY A 128 7.36 -5.10 8.87
N LEU A 129 7.69 -5.15 7.57
CA LEU A 129 6.94 -5.85 6.52
C LEU A 129 7.55 -7.23 6.25
N PHE A 130 7.12 -7.85 5.15
CA PHE A 130 7.66 -9.12 4.68
C PHE A 130 8.34 -8.92 3.34
N GLU A 131 9.56 -9.40 3.18
CA GLU A 131 10.33 -9.25 1.96
C GLU A 131 10.05 -10.41 0.99
N VAL A 132 9.95 -10.10 -0.29
CA VAL A 132 9.79 -11.04 -1.39
C VAL A 132 10.95 -10.86 -2.36
N PRO A 133 11.73 -11.91 -2.70
CA PRO A 133 12.79 -11.77 -3.69
C PRO A 133 12.22 -11.59 -5.10
N LEU A 134 12.88 -10.79 -5.94
CA LEU A 134 12.49 -10.55 -7.34
C LEU A 134 12.32 -11.87 -8.13
N ALA A 135 13.20 -12.85 -7.91
CA ALA A 135 13.12 -14.17 -8.55
C ALA A 135 11.78 -14.89 -8.32
N ALA A 136 11.12 -14.65 -7.18
CA ALA A 136 9.80 -15.23 -6.91
C ALA A 136 8.71 -14.54 -7.76
N LEU A 137 8.83 -13.24 -8.02
CA LEU A 137 7.93 -12.52 -8.92
C LEU A 137 8.15 -12.92 -10.38
N GLU A 138 9.40 -13.12 -10.79
CA GLU A 138 9.75 -13.61 -12.12
C GLU A 138 9.15 -15.00 -12.37
N ALA A 139 9.31 -15.92 -11.42
CA ALA A 139 8.74 -17.26 -11.49
C ALA A 139 7.19 -17.25 -11.53
N ALA A 140 6.57 -16.24 -10.93
CA ALA A 140 5.13 -16.02 -10.98
C ALA A 140 4.65 -15.25 -12.22
N GLY A 141 5.56 -14.71 -13.04
CA GLY A 141 5.23 -13.91 -14.21
C GLY A 141 4.71 -12.50 -13.88
N CYS A 142 5.11 -11.92 -12.74
CA CYS A 142 4.68 -10.61 -12.26
C CYS A 142 5.86 -9.70 -11.88
N SER A 143 7.03 -9.87 -12.50
CA SER A 143 8.24 -9.06 -12.25
C SER A 143 8.20 -7.68 -12.91
N GLU A 144 7.24 -7.40 -13.78
CA GLU A 144 7.06 -6.07 -14.36
C GLU A 144 6.41 -5.13 -13.33
N GLY A 145 7.21 -4.19 -12.82
CA GLY A 145 6.77 -3.20 -11.85
C GLY A 145 6.15 -1.98 -12.52
N THR A 146 5.03 -1.51 -11.96
CA THR A 146 4.40 -0.24 -12.32
C THR A 146 4.84 0.85 -11.36
N LEU A 147 5.48 1.90 -11.87
CA LEU A 147 5.89 3.06 -11.09
C LEU A 147 4.72 4.03 -10.92
N LEU A 148 4.34 4.29 -9.67
CA LEU A 148 3.43 5.38 -9.31
C LEU A 148 4.22 6.53 -8.68
N ARG A 149 3.99 7.73 -9.21
CA ARG A 149 4.55 8.98 -8.68
C ARG A 149 3.46 9.77 -7.99
N PHE A 150 3.66 10.10 -6.72
CA PHE A 150 2.77 10.94 -5.94
C PHE A 150 3.38 12.32 -5.78
N GLU A 151 3.31 13.13 -6.83
CA GLU A 151 3.94 14.45 -6.90
C GLU A 151 3.48 15.33 -5.72
N ASN A 152 2.17 15.35 -5.49
CA ASN A 152 1.54 16.11 -4.40
C ASN A 152 1.13 15.22 -3.22
N GLY A 153 1.53 13.95 -3.21
CA GLY A 153 1.03 12.96 -2.25
C GLY A 153 -0.30 12.34 -2.67
N GLY A 154 -0.80 11.42 -1.84
CA GLY A 154 -1.99 10.66 -2.17
C GLY A 154 -2.08 9.31 -1.49
N MET A 155 -2.86 8.40 -2.07
CA MET A 155 -3.13 7.06 -1.54
C MET A 155 -3.02 5.97 -2.59
#